data_AF-A0A3R9U241-F1
#
_entry.id   AF-A0A3R9U241-F1
#
_cell.length_a   1.000
_cell.length_b   1.000
_cell.length_c   1.000
_cell.angle_alpha   90.00
_cell.angle_beta   90.00
_cell.angle_gamma   90.00
#
_symmetry.space_group_name_H-M   'P 1'
#
loop_
_entity.id
_entity.type
_entity.pdbx_description
1 polymer ?
#
loop_
_entity_poly.entity_id
_entity_poly.type
_entity_poly.pdbx_seq_one_letter_code
_entity_poly.pdbx_strand_id
1 'polypeptide(L)' 'MSTSEYAVGTIAAAAFAAVLYKVVTSGTVSGALESMIGKALDASF' A
#
# COMPACT_ATOMS: atom_id res chain seq x y z
N MET A 1 29.29 15.47 4.60
CA MET A 1 28.14 14.66 4.17
C MET A 1 28.64 13.27 3.88
N SER A 2 28.33 12.31 4.74
CA SER A 2 28.89 10.96 4.67
C SER A 2 28.02 10.10 3.77
N THR A 3 28.61 9.44 2.75
CA THR A 3 27.93 8.56 1.78
C THR A 3 27.03 7.51 2.44
N SER A 4 27.36 7.11 3.67
CA SER A 4 26.59 6.16 4.48
C SER A 4 25.21 6.69 4.91
N GLU A 5 25.07 7.99 5.17
CA GLU A 5 23.79 8.58 5.61
C GLU A 5 22.74 8.49 4.49
N TYR A 6 23.16 8.80 3.26
CA TYR A 6 22.29 8.67 2.08
C TYR A 6 21.95 7.21 1.77
N ALA A 7 22.90 6.28 1.92
CA ALA A 7 22.66 4.85 1.71
C ALA A 7 21.66 4.28 2.73
N VAL A 8 21.75 4.68 4.00
CA VAL A 8 20.78 4.27 5.01
C VAL A 8 19.41 4.89 4.74
N GLY A 9 19.36 6.15 4.30
CA GLY A 9 18.11 6.83 3.91
C GLY A 9 17.37 6.11 2.78
N THR A 10 18.08 5.65 1.74
CA THR A 10 17.46 4.93 0.62
C THR A 10 16.98 3.54 1.03
N ILE A 11 17.74 2.81 1.85
CA ILE A 11 17.31 1.50 2.37
C ILE A 11 16.07 1.66 3.26
N ALA A 12 16.03 2.66 4.13
CA ALA A 12 14.87 2.94 4.98
C ALA A 12 13.62 3.25 4.13
N ALA A 13 13.76 4.07 3.09
CA ALA A 13 12.67 4.37 2.16
C ALA A 13 12.19 3.13 1.40
N ALA A 14 13.10 2.30 0.90
CA ALA A 14 12.77 1.06 0.19
C ALA A 14 12.05 0.05 1.11
N ALA A 15 12.52 -0.10 2.35
CA ALA A 15 11.88 -0.96 3.34
C ALA A 15 10.46 -0.48 3.67
N PHE A 16 10.26 0.82 3.85
CA PHE A 16 8.94 1.40 4.07
C PHE A 16 8.01 1.20 2.86
N ALA A 17 8.51 1.41 1.65
CA ALA A 17 7.75 1.16 0.42
C ALA A 17 7.32 -0.31 0.29
N ALA A 18 8.19 -1.26 0.65
CA ALA A 18 7.86 -2.68 0.64
C ALA A 18 6.74 -3.03 1.64
N VAL A 19 6.75 -2.42 2.83
CA VAL A 19 5.68 -2.58 3.82
C VAL A 19 4.36 -2.00 3.29
N LEU A 20 4.38 -0.79 2.73
CA LEU A 20 3.19 -0.18 2.12
C LEU A 20 2.62 -1.02 0.97
N TYR A 21 3.49 -1.58 0.13
CA TYR A 21 3.08 -2.48 -0.94
C TYR A 21 2.35 -3.71 -0.39
N LYS A 22 2.87 -4.33 0.68
CA LYS A 22 2.21 -5.45 1.35
C LYS A 22 0.84 -5.07 1.93
N VAL A 23 0.71 -3.86 2.47
CA VAL A 23 -0.59 -3.37 2.99
C VAL A 23 -1.58 -3.18 1.86
N VAL A 24 -1.21 -2.48 0.78
CA VAL A 24 -2.11 -2.19 -0.35
C VAL A 24 -2.49 -3.44 -1.13
N THR A 25 -1.59 -4.42 -1.23
CA THR A 25 -1.84 -5.72 -1.87
C THR A 25 -2.37 -6.77 -0.89
N SER A 26 -2.71 -6.37 0.34
CA SER A 26 -3.32 -7.28 1.32
C SER A 26 -4.75 -7.64 0.91
N GLY A 27 -5.17 -8.86 1.24
CA GLY A 27 -6.56 -9.29 1.11
C GLY A 27 -7.56 -8.40 1.85
N THR A 28 -7.14 -7.73 2.93
CA THR A 28 -7.99 -6.75 3.64
C THR A 28 -8.35 -5.56 2.74
N VAL A 29 -7.37 -5.00 2.02
CA VAL A 29 -7.58 -3.83 1.15
C VAL A 29 -8.35 -4.25 -0.10
N SER A 30 -7.99 -5.40 -0.71
CA SER A 30 -8.73 -5.96 -1.84
C SER A 30 -10.19 -6.24 -1.50
N GLY A 31 -10.46 -6.90 -0.37
CA GLY A 31 -11.84 -7.20 0.06
C GLY A 31 -12.65 -5.95 0.40
N ALA A 32 -12.02 -4.93 0.98
CA ALA A 32 -12.67 -3.64 1.20
C ALA A 32 -13.06 -2.96 -0.12
N LEU A 33 -12.16 -3.00 -1.12
CA LEU A 33 -12.42 -2.46 -2.46
C LEU A 33 -13.53 -3.24 -3.18
N GLU A 34 -13.50 -4.57 -3.14
CA GLU A 34 -14.55 -5.44 -3.69
C GLU A 34 -15.91 -5.15 -3.05
N SER A 35 -15.96 -4.99 -1.73
CA SER A 35 -17.18 -4.64 -1.02
C SER A 35 -17.71 -3.25 -1.43
N MET A 36 -16.82 -2.27 -1.57
CA MET A 36 -17.16 -0.94 -2.09
C MET A 36 -17.79 -1.02 -3.49
N ILE A 37 -17.17 -1.79 -4.39
CA ILE A 37 -17.64 -1.93 -5.76
C ILE A 37 -18.97 -2.68 -5.78
N GLY A 38 -19.10 -3.76 -5.00
CA GLY A 38 -20.34 -4.51 -4.86
C GLY A 38 -21.50 -3.62 -4.40
N LYS A 39 -21.27 -2.75 -3.41
CA LYS A 39 -22.28 -1.77 -2.95
C LYS A 39 -22.63 -0.74 -4.03
N ALA A 40 -21.65 -0.29 -4.81
CA ALA A 40 -21.89 0.66 -5.90
C ALA A 40 -22.69 0.04 -7.05
N LEU A 41 -22.51 -1.25 -7.33
CA LEU A 41 -23.28 -1.99 -8.32
C LEU A 41 -24.68 -2.38 -7.83
N ASP A 42 -24.83 -2.68 -6.54
CA ASP A 42 -26.10 -3.02 -5.90
C ASP A 42 -27.00 -1.79 -5.68
N ALA A 43 -26.44 -0.58 -5.72
CA ALA A 43 -27.21 0.65 -5.68
C ALA A 43 -28.18 0.71 -6.87
N SER A 44 -29.43 0.30 -6.63
CA SER A 44 -30.52 0.45 -7.60
C SER A 44 -30.68 1.94 -7.93
N PHE A 45 -30.66 2.25 -9.23
CA PHE A 45 -31.07 3.55 -9.76
C PHE A 45 -32.57 3.78 -9.52
#